data_AF-A0A355A357-F1
#
_entry.id   AF-A0A355A357-F1
#
_cell.length_a   1.000
_cell.length_b   1.000
_cell.length_c   1.000
_cell.angle_alpha   90.00
_cell.angle_beta   90.00
_cell.angle_gamma   90.00
#
_symmetry.space_group_name_H-M   'P 1'
#
loop_
_entity.id
_entity.type
_entity.pdbx_description
1 polymer ?
#
loop_
_entity_poly.entity_id
_entity_poly.type
_entity_poly.pdbx_seq_one_letter_code
_entity_poly.pdbx_strand_id
1 'polypeptide(L)' 'MNTPSLEKLLEKVDSRYTLVVTAAKRAREIIVHNTNLSSEDRATGAVSIALDEILNEKIVPVQQPFNDV' A
#
# COMPACT_ATOMS: atom_id res chain seq x y z
N MET A 1 5.29 10.26 -13.35
CA MET A 1 4.80 9.22 -12.42
C MET A 1 5.17 7.87 -12.99
N ASN A 2 6.02 7.10 -12.31
CA ASN A 2 6.39 5.74 -12.70
C ASN A 2 5.66 4.79 -11.74
N THR A 3 4.39 4.52 -12.04
CA THR A 3 3.58 3.60 -11.23
C THR A 3 4.08 2.17 -11.45
N PRO A 4 4.31 1.38 -10.39
CA PRO A 4 4.75 0.00 -10.53
C PRO A 4 3.74 -0.81 -11.36
N SER A 5 4.25 -1.77 -12.16
CA SER A 5 3.37 -2.60 -13.00
C SER A 5 2.44 -3.44 -12.12
N LEU A 6 1.14 -3.35 -12.39
CA LEU A 6 0.10 -4.07 -11.64
C LEU A 6 0.34 -5.59 -11.63
N GLU A 7 0.81 -6.15 -12.74
CA GLU A 7 1.08 -7.58 -12.85
C GLU A 7 2.13 -8.03 -11.83
N LYS A 8 3.22 -7.27 -11.69
CA LYS A 8 4.28 -7.56 -10.72
C LYS A 8 3.80 -7.43 -9.28
N LEU A 9 2.88 -6.52 -9.00
CA LEU A 9 2.27 -6.38 -7.68
C LEU A 9 1.36 -7.57 -7.35
N LEU A 10 0.63 -8.09 -8.34
CA LEU A 10 -0.24 -9.25 -8.18
C LEU A 10 0.54 -10.55 -7.96
N GLU A 11 1.80 -10.63 -8.41
CA GLU A 11 2.69 -11.74 -8.04
C GLU A 11 3.09 -11.73 -6.56
N LYS A 12 2.92 -10.60 -5.85
CA LYS A 12 3.31 -10.43 -4.43
C LYS A 12 2.15 -10.58 -3.44
N VAL A 13 0.92 -10.71 -3.92
CA VAL A 13 -0.29 -10.67 -3.09
C VAL A 13 -1.32 -11.68 -3.58
N ASP A 14 -2.09 -12.25 -2.67
CA ASP A 14 -3.02 -13.35 -3.01
C ASP A 14 -4.16 -12.93 -3.95
N SER A 15 -4.55 -11.65 -3.93
CA SER A 15 -5.65 -11.14 -4.75
C SER A 15 -5.55 -9.64 -5.00
N ARG A 16 -6.26 -9.17 -6.04
CA ARG A 16 -6.46 -7.73 -6.31
C ARG A 16 -7.07 -6.99 -5.12
N TYR A 17 -7.99 -7.63 -4.39
CA TYR A 17 -8.60 -7.02 -3.19
C TYR A 17 -7.57 -6.86 -2.08
N THR A 18 -6.74 -7.88 -1.85
CA THR A 18 -5.63 -7.84 -0.88
C THR A 18 -4.66 -6.71 -1.23
N LEU A 19 -4.32 -6.54 -2.52
CA LEU A 19 -3.47 -5.44 -2.98
C LEU A 19 -4.04 -4.08 -2.61
N VAL A 20 -5.30 -3.84 -2.97
CA VAL A 20 -5.99 -2.55 -2.75
C VAL A 20 -6.09 -2.24 -1.25
N VAL A 21 -6.52 -3.21 -0.45
CA VAL A 21 -6.67 -3.02 1.00
C VAL A 21 -5.32 -2.79 1.67
N THR A 22 -4.29 -3.53 1.29
CA THR A 22 -2.94 -3.39 1.87
C THR A 22 -2.31 -2.06 1.51
N ALA A 23 -2.37 -1.68 0.23
CA ALA A 23 -1.86 -0.38 -0.23
C ALA A 23 -2.60 0.79 0.46
N ALA A 24 -3.92 0.71 0.61
CA ALA A 24 -4.72 1.74 1.28
C ALA A 24 -4.40 1.85 2.78
N LYS A 25 -4.30 0.73 3.49
CA LYS A 25 -3.91 0.71 4.92
C LYS A 25 -2.52 1.34 5.09
N ARG A 26 -1.56 0.92 4.28
CA ARG A 26 -0.21 1.44 4.35
C ARG A 26 -0.12 2.92 3.99
N ALA A 27 -0.82 3.36 2.95
CA ALA A 27 -0.85 4.77 2.59
C ALA A 27 -1.36 5.64 3.75
N ARG A 28 -2.35 5.17 4.52
CA ARG A 28 -2.82 5.88 5.73
C ARG A 28 -1.73 5.97 6.80
N GLU A 29 -1.01 4.88 7.08
CA GLU A 29 0.12 4.91 8.03
C GLU A 29 1.19 5.90 7.59
N ILE A 30 1.54 5.91 6.30
CA ILE A 30 2.51 6.84 5.74
C ILE A 30 2.04 8.28 5.97
N ILE A 31 0.77 8.59 5.72
CA ILE A 31 0.22 9.93 5.95
C ILE A 31 0.24 10.31 7.43
N VAL A 32 -0.12 9.39 8.33
CA VAL A 32 -0.13 9.63 9.78
C VAL A 32 1.29 9.86 10.33
N HIS A 33 2.28 9.13 9.81
CA HIS A 33 3.66 9.20 10.29
C HIS A 33 4.56 10.19 9.52
N ASN A 34 4.18 10.64 8.31
CA ASN A 34 4.94 11.62 7.54
C ASN A 34 4.22 12.97 7.45
N THR A 35 4.59 13.88 8.36
CA THR A 35 4.19 15.29 8.34
C THR A 35 4.81 16.11 7.20
N ASN A 36 5.82 15.57 6.49
CA ASN A 36 6.61 16.27 5.47
C ASN A 36 6.08 16.16 4.03
N LEU A 37 5.01 15.39 3.80
CA LEU A 37 4.41 15.32 2.46
C LEU A 37 3.62 16.59 2.17
N SER A 38 3.88 17.24 1.03
CA SER A 38 3.16 18.43 0.57
C SER A 38 1.64 18.17 0.50
N SER A 39 0.85 19.18 0.91
CA SER A 39 -0.59 19.05 1.15
C SER A 39 -1.41 18.54 -0.02
N GLU A 40 -0.98 18.88 -1.23
CA GLU A 40 -1.77 18.67 -2.45
C GLU A 40 -1.65 17.23 -2.99
N ASP A 41 -0.53 16.55 -2.74
CA ASP A 41 -0.26 15.20 -3.26
C ASP A 41 -0.07 14.13 -2.18
N ARG A 42 -0.41 14.45 -0.92
CA ARG A 42 -0.19 13.58 0.24
C ARG A 42 -0.72 12.16 0.04
N ALA A 43 -1.95 12.04 -0.46
CA ALA A 43 -2.61 10.75 -0.65
C ALA A 43 -2.02 9.97 -1.83
N THR A 44 -1.85 10.61 -2.99
CA THR A 44 -1.33 9.97 -4.20
C THR A 44 0.13 9.53 -4.00
N GLY A 45 0.95 10.38 -3.38
CA GLY A 45 2.33 10.05 -3.03
C GLY A 45 2.41 8.89 -2.04
N ALA A 46 1.59 8.90 -0.99
CA ALA A 46 1.56 7.81 -0.01
C ALA A 46 1.14 6.47 -0.62
N VAL A 47 0.15 6.47 -1.52
CA VAL A 47 -0.25 5.25 -2.26
C VAL A 47 0.88 4.77 -3.17
N SER A 48 1.56 5.68 -3.87
CA SER A 48 2.67 5.30 -4.73
C SER A 48 3.85 4.69 -3.95
N ILE A 49 4.15 5.24 -2.77
CA ILE A 49 5.15 4.68 -1.84
C ILE A 49 4.71 3.31 -1.33
N ALA A 50 3.44 3.17 -0.92
CA ALA A 50 2.91 1.90 -0.43
C ALA A 50 2.99 0.79 -1.47
N LEU A 51 2.69 1.09 -2.74
CA LEU A 51 2.83 0.14 -3.84
C LEU A 51 4.29 -0.24 -4.09
N ASP A 52 5.22 0.71 -3.99
CA ASP A 52 6.65 0.42 -4.11
C ASP A 52 7.16 -0.47 -2.95
N GLU A 53 6.70 -0.22 -1.72
CA GLU A 53 7.02 -1.06 -0.57
C GLU A 53 6.48 -2.50 -0.72
N ILE A 54 5.28 -2.67 -1.28
CA ILE A 54 4.71 -4.00 -1.60
C ILE A 54 5.55 -4.69 -2.69
N LEU A 55 5.92 -3.97 -3.76
CA LEU A 55 6.72 -4.53 -4.85
C LEU A 55 8.11 -5.00 -4.37
N ASN A 56 8.71 -4.25 -3.45
CA ASN A 56 10.01 -4.56 -2.85
C ASN A 56 9.91 -5.50 -1.63
N GLU A 57 8.74 -6.12 -1.37
CA GLU A 57 8.51 -7.06 -0.26
C GLU A 57 8.82 -6.49 1.13
N LYS A 58 8.84 -5.15 1.27
CA LYS A 58 9.02 -4.46 2.56
C LYS A 58 7.77 -4.57 3.43
N ILE A 59 6.63 -4.86 2.80
CA ILE A 59 5.35 -5.06 3.47
C ILE A 59 4.76 -6.37 2.99
N VAL A 60 4.39 -7.20 3.96
CA VAL A 60 3.64 -8.42 3.72
C VAL A 60 2.18 -8.14 4.09
N PRO A 61 1.21 -8.41 3.20
CA PRO A 61 -0.20 -8.37 3.56
C PRO A 61 -0.47 -9.36 4.68
N VAL A 62 -0.53 -8.89 5.92
CA VAL A 62 -1.02 -9.72 7.01
C VAL A 62 -2.53 -9.76 6.87
N GLN A 63 -3.05 -10.85 6.30
CA GLN A 63 -4.46 -11.18 6.45
C GLN A 63 -4.66 -11.43 7.96
N GLN A 64 -5.02 -10.38 8.70
CA GLN A 64 -5.53 -10.60 10.05
C GLN A 64 -6.75 -11.50 9.88
N PRO A 65 -6.79 -12.68 10.54
CA PRO A 65 -8.00 -13.48 10.52
C PRO A 65 -9.13 -12.59 11.01
N PHE A 66 -10.18 -12.46 10.20
CA PHE A 66 -11.44 -11.87 10.62
C PHE A 66 -11.98 -12.78 11.73
N ASN A 67 -11.57 -12.51 12.96
CA ASN A 67 -12.14 -13.15 14.12
C ASN A 67 -13.32 -12.28 14.54
N ASP A 68 -14.45 -12.49 13.83
CA ASP A 68 -15.74 -11.96 14.23
C ASP A 68 -16.05 -12.45 15.65
N VAL A 69 -16.02 -11.52 16.60
CA VAL A 69 -16.55 -11.67 17.96
C VAL A 69 -17.99 -11.17 18.03
#